data_AF-A0A3B8L193-F1
#
_entry.id   AF-A0A3B8L193-F1
#
_cell.length_a   1.000
_cell.length_b   1.000
_cell.length_c   1.000
_cell.angle_alpha   90.00
_cell.angle_beta   90.00
_cell.angle_gamma   90.00
#
_symmetry.space_group_name_H-M   'P 1'
#
loop_
_entity.id
_entity.type
_entity.pdbx_description
1 polymer ?
#
loop_
_entity_poly.entity_id
_entity_poly.type
_entity_poly.pdbx_seq_one_letter_code
_entity_poly.pdbx_strand_id
1 'polypeptide(L)'
;MADEERLQGEAASAEAASQQAADPNSAVDGGASAADGAATQLESGTYEIIRGRLNSHGQDLRKRLGTLNDGRKQAFGSIETALLGTERITTEHNCVPRDMVSVGSHLLFGYNVTFGLKSEISIADVFSVYSFAEGKFTPGSLDLIADDRFRKDFEDVYKYYKHATFARFFQTGVHLFMVFRVGVSVNDIKSFKWAI
;
A
#
# COMPACT_ATOMS: atom_id res chain seq x y z
N MET A 1 -41.60 -28.21 37.86
CA MET A 1 -42.85 -28.68 37.22
C MET A 1 -43.17 -27.67 36.13
N ALA A 2 -42.91 -27.88 34.85
CA ALA A 2 -42.33 -28.99 34.10
C ALA A 2 -41.78 -28.33 32.81
N ASP A 3 -40.63 -28.77 32.31
CA ASP A 3 -40.23 -28.73 30.88
C ASP A 3 -38.74 -29.07 30.79
N GLU A 4 -38.43 -30.30 31.17
CA GLU A 4 -37.26 -31.07 30.74
C GLU A 4 -37.83 -32.40 30.21
N GLU A 5 -37.22 -32.93 29.14
CA GLU A 5 -37.60 -34.14 28.36
C GLU A 5 -38.43 -33.92 27.08
N ARG A 6 -37.75 -33.51 26.00
CA ARG A 6 -37.99 -34.08 24.66
C ARG A 6 -36.66 -34.22 23.91
N LEU A 7 -35.89 -35.23 24.27
CA LEU A 7 -34.76 -35.75 23.51
C LEU A 7 -35.10 -37.18 23.04
N GLN A 8 -34.91 -37.39 21.74
CA GLN A 8 -34.77 -38.67 21.01
C GLN A 8 -36.04 -39.44 20.62
N GLY A 9 -36.23 -39.58 19.30
CA GLY A 9 -37.10 -40.57 18.67
C GLY A 9 -37.44 -40.24 17.22
N GLU A 10 -36.83 -40.99 16.30
CA GLU A 10 -37.39 -41.39 14.99
C GLU A 10 -37.14 -40.57 13.71
N ALA A 11 -36.02 -40.92 13.05
CA ALA A 11 -35.91 -41.47 11.70
C ALA A 11 -36.69 -40.86 10.50
N ALA A 12 -35.88 -40.38 9.55
CA ALA A 12 -35.87 -40.72 8.12
C ALA A 12 -37.10 -40.38 7.26
N SER A 13 -36.93 -39.44 6.32
CA SER A 13 -37.00 -39.70 4.86
C SER A 13 -36.87 -38.41 4.01
N ALA A 14 -36.11 -38.55 2.91
CA ALA A 14 -36.30 -37.89 1.61
C ALA A 14 -35.82 -36.44 1.36
N GLU A 15 -34.60 -36.32 0.83
CA GLU A 15 -34.19 -35.34 -0.19
C GLU A 15 -33.10 -36.06 -1.04
N ALA A 16 -33.33 -36.55 -2.26
CA ALA A 16 -33.75 -35.96 -3.52
C ALA A 16 -32.67 -35.11 -4.22
N ALA A 17 -32.34 -35.56 -5.44
CA ALA A 17 -31.51 -34.95 -6.51
C ALA A 17 -29.98 -35.03 -6.35
N SER A 18 -29.18 -35.53 -7.31
CA SER A 18 -29.47 -35.93 -8.69
C SER A 18 -28.32 -36.79 -9.25
N GLN A 19 -28.69 -37.95 -9.80
CA GLN A 19 -27.84 -38.88 -10.56
C GLN A 19 -27.39 -38.30 -11.91
N GLN A 20 -26.09 -38.41 -12.16
CA GLN A 20 -25.44 -39.10 -13.28
C GLN A 20 -26.29 -39.46 -14.52
N ALA A 21 -25.89 -38.95 -15.68
CA ALA A 21 -26.16 -39.58 -16.97
C ALA A 21 -25.05 -39.30 -18.00
N ALA A 22 -24.59 -40.39 -18.62
CA ALA A 22 -24.01 -40.53 -19.96
C ALA A 22 -22.57 -40.00 -20.22
N ASP A 23 -21.60 -40.89 -20.04
CA ASP A 23 -20.44 -40.99 -20.95
C ASP A 23 -20.80 -41.98 -22.07
N PRO A 24 -20.97 -41.54 -23.32
CA PRO A 24 -21.03 -42.42 -24.46
C PRO A 24 -19.61 -42.55 -25.02
N ASN A 25 -19.05 -43.75 -24.98
CA ASN A 25 -18.46 -44.42 -26.15
C ASN A 25 -17.52 -45.55 -25.68
N SER A 26 -18.13 -46.67 -25.31
CA SER A 26 -17.45 -47.95 -25.24
C SER A 26 -17.39 -48.54 -26.64
N ALA A 27 -16.18 -48.94 -27.03
CA ALA A 27 -15.91 -50.03 -27.96
C ALA A 27 -16.39 -49.87 -29.41
N VAL A 28 -15.45 -49.46 -30.27
CA VAL A 28 -15.36 -50.03 -31.62
C VAL A 28 -13.97 -50.67 -31.76
N ASP A 29 -14.06 -51.94 -32.14
CA ASP A 29 -13.05 -52.92 -32.53
C ASP A 29 -12.10 -52.45 -33.64
N GLY A 30 -10.97 -53.16 -33.78
CA GLY A 30 -10.18 -53.15 -35.01
C GLY A 30 -8.70 -52.86 -34.82
N GLY A 31 -7.88 -53.91 -34.81
CA GLY A 31 -6.44 -53.84 -34.63
C GLY A 31 -5.69 -53.02 -35.68
N ALA A 32 -4.84 -52.11 -35.19
CA ALA A 32 -3.63 -51.61 -35.83
C ALA A 32 -2.80 -50.78 -34.82
N SER A 33 -2.27 -51.37 -33.74
CA SER A 33 -1.43 -50.61 -32.79
C SER A 33 -0.14 -51.33 -32.42
N ALA A 34 0.71 -51.52 -33.44
CA ALA A 34 2.16 -51.62 -33.24
C ALA A 34 2.90 -50.45 -33.93
N ALA A 35 2.27 -49.81 -34.94
CA ALA A 35 2.81 -48.63 -35.62
C ALA A 35 2.42 -47.30 -34.94
N ASP A 36 1.25 -47.24 -34.29
CA ASP A 36 0.73 -46.02 -33.65
C ASP A 36 1.37 -45.73 -32.27
N GLY A 37 1.76 -46.79 -31.54
CA GLY A 37 2.58 -46.66 -30.32
C GLY A 37 4.00 -46.17 -30.61
N ALA A 38 4.56 -46.52 -31.77
CA ALA A 38 5.84 -46.01 -32.24
C ALA A 38 5.73 -44.55 -32.73
N ALA A 39 4.66 -44.18 -33.44
CA ALA A 39 4.38 -42.80 -33.81
C ALA A 39 4.18 -41.91 -32.57
N THR A 40 3.41 -42.37 -31.57
CA THR A 40 3.20 -41.65 -30.30
C THR A 40 4.48 -41.54 -29.46
N GLN A 41 5.38 -42.54 -29.48
CA GLN A 41 6.71 -42.44 -28.87
C GLN A 41 7.64 -41.48 -29.61
N LEU A 42 7.60 -41.46 -30.95
CA LEU A 42 8.39 -40.54 -31.78
C LEU A 42 7.86 -39.09 -31.70
N GLU A 43 6.55 -38.91 -31.59
CA GLU A 43 5.90 -37.61 -31.34
C GLU A 43 6.16 -37.12 -29.92
N SER A 44 6.13 -38.00 -28.91
CA SER A 44 6.55 -37.70 -27.53
C SER A 44 8.03 -37.28 -27.47
N GLY A 45 8.89 -37.94 -28.22
CA GLY A 45 10.30 -37.54 -28.38
C GLY A 45 10.46 -36.17 -29.04
N THR A 46 9.67 -35.86 -30.06
CA THR A 46 9.70 -34.56 -30.75
C THR A 46 9.16 -33.44 -29.85
N TYR A 47 8.06 -33.69 -29.14
CA TYR A 47 7.48 -32.75 -28.18
C TYR A 47 8.44 -32.44 -27.04
N GLU A 48 9.06 -33.45 -26.42
CA GLU A 48 10.01 -33.22 -25.32
C GLU A 48 11.28 -32.49 -25.78
N ILE A 49 11.74 -32.71 -27.02
CA ILE A 49 12.84 -31.94 -27.59
C ILE A 49 12.46 -30.46 -27.75
N ILE A 50 11.28 -30.17 -28.31
CA ILE A 50 10.80 -28.79 -28.50
C ILE A 50 10.59 -28.11 -27.14
N ARG A 51 10.01 -28.82 -26.18
CA ARG A 51 9.80 -28.34 -24.80
C ARG A 51 11.13 -28.04 -24.10
N GLY A 52 12.13 -28.92 -24.24
CA GLY A 52 13.47 -28.70 -23.71
C GLY A 52 14.14 -27.46 -24.30
N ARG A 53 14.02 -27.25 -25.62
CA ARG A 53 14.53 -26.05 -26.29
C ARG A 53 13.83 -24.78 -25.82
N LEU A 54 12.50 -24.81 -25.71
CA LEU A 54 11.73 -23.66 -25.25
C LEU A 54 12.08 -23.28 -23.80
N ASN A 55 12.27 -24.28 -22.93
CA ASN A 55 12.75 -24.06 -21.57
C ASN A 55 14.16 -23.47 -21.53
N SER A 56 15.07 -23.97 -22.36
CA SER A 56 16.43 -23.43 -22.48
C SER A 56 16.44 -21.97 -22.95
N HIS A 57 15.67 -21.64 -23.99
CA HIS A 57 15.50 -20.26 -24.46
C HIS A 57 14.85 -19.37 -23.40
N GLY A 58 13.86 -19.88 -22.66
CA GLY A 58 13.25 -19.17 -21.54
C GLY A 58 14.22 -18.90 -20.40
N GLN A 59 15.13 -19.83 -20.11
CA GLN A 59 16.20 -19.62 -19.12
C GLN A 59 17.21 -18.57 -19.59
N ASP A 60 17.65 -18.63 -20.85
CA ASP A 60 18.57 -17.63 -21.42
C ASP A 60 17.94 -16.23 -21.42
N LEU A 61 16.67 -16.11 -21.83
CA LEU A 61 15.96 -14.84 -21.78
C LEU A 61 15.87 -14.27 -20.35
N ARG A 62 15.52 -15.11 -19.36
CA ARG A 62 15.49 -14.68 -17.95
C ARG A 62 16.87 -14.20 -17.49
N LYS A 63 17.94 -14.90 -17.89
CA LYS A 63 19.31 -14.50 -17.55
C LYS A 63 19.65 -13.12 -18.12
N ARG A 64 19.35 -12.89 -19.41
CA ARG A 64 19.58 -11.60 -20.08
C ARG A 64 18.75 -10.47 -19.46
N LEU A 65 17.47 -10.74 -19.13
CA LEU A 65 16.62 -9.79 -18.41
C LEU A 65 17.17 -9.48 -17.01
N GLY A 66 17.71 -10.47 -16.31
CA GLY A 66 18.41 -10.28 -15.03
C GLY A 66 19.58 -9.31 -15.18
N THR A 67 20.48 -9.57 -16.12
CA THR A 67 21.62 -8.68 -16.41
C THR A 67 21.19 -7.25 -16.78
N LEU A 68 20.13 -7.10 -17.59
CA LEU A 68 19.58 -5.79 -17.93
C LEU A 68 19.01 -5.09 -16.70
N ASN A 69 18.28 -5.81 -15.84
CA ASN A 69 17.71 -5.25 -14.63
C ASN A 69 18.82 -4.86 -13.63
N ASP A 70 19.90 -5.63 -13.52
CA ASP A 70 21.05 -5.28 -12.69
C ASP A 70 21.76 -4.04 -13.23
N GLY A 71 21.94 -3.94 -14.56
CA GLY A 71 22.43 -2.73 -15.22
C GLY A 71 21.50 -1.53 -14.97
N ARG A 72 20.18 -1.73 -15.00
CA ARG A 72 19.18 -0.70 -14.66
C ARG A 72 19.29 -0.28 -13.19
N LYS A 73 19.40 -1.23 -12.25
CA LYS A 73 19.57 -0.94 -10.83
C LYS A 73 20.86 -0.16 -10.57
N GLN A 74 21.93 -0.45 -11.31
CA GLN A 74 23.21 0.24 -11.18
C GLN A 74 23.18 1.64 -11.80
N ALA A 75 22.60 1.80 -12.99
CA ALA A 75 22.55 3.09 -13.69
C ALA A 75 21.55 4.08 -13.06
N PHE A 76 20.41 3.58 -12.59
CA PHE A 76 19.35 4.42 -12.01
C PHE A 76 19.36 4.46 -10.49
N GLY A 77 20.19 3.65 -9.83
CA GLY A 77 20.22 3.51 -8.38
C GLY A 77 18.93 2.88 -7.87
N SER A 78 18.93 1.58 -7.60
CA SER A 78 17.87 0.99 -6.78
C SER A 78 18.14 1.36 -5.34
N ILE A 79 17.51 2.42 -4.84
CA ILE A 79 17.43 2.66 -3.40
C ILE A 79 16.50 1.57 -2.86
N GLU A 80 17.09 0.46 -2.43
CA GLU A 80 16.36 -0.59 -1.75
C GLU A 80 15.95 -0.05 -0.38
N THR A 81 14.65 0.21 -0.23
CA THR A 81 14.08 0.70 1.03
C THR A 81 14.00 -0.48 1.99
N ALA A 82 14.93 -0.55 2.93
CA ALA A 82 14.87 -1.47 4.06
C ALA A 82 14.20 -0.80 5.26
N LEU A 83 13.40 -1.56 6.02
CA LEU A 83 12.88 -1.10 7.30
C LEU A 83 14.02 -1.04 8.31
N LEU A 84 14.50 0.17 8.62
CA LEU A 84 15.58 0.38 9.59
C LEU A 84 15.10 0.22 11.04
N GLY A 85 13.81 0.47 11.30
CA GLY A 85 13.22 0.34 12.63
C GLY A 85 11.78 0.82 12.66
N THR A 86 11.11 0.53 13.77
CA THR A 86 9.74 0.99 14.07
C THR A 86 9.77 1.76 15.37
N GLU A 87 9.22 2.97 15.36
CA GLU A 87 9.14 3.82 16.55
C GLU A 87 7.73 4.38 16.71
N ARG A 88 7.38 4.71 17.96
CA ARG A 88 6.11 5.33 18.29
C ARG A 88 6.34 6.80 18.61
N ILE A 89 5.72 7.68 17.83
CA ILE A 89 5.67 9.11 18.11
C ILE A 89 4.50 9.38 19.07
N THR A 90 4.79 9.96 20.23
CA THR A 90 3.78 10.42 21.19
C THR A 90 3.63 11.93 21.08
N THR A 91 2.40 12.40 20.85
CA THR A 91 2.05 13.82 20.82
C THR A 91 1.53 14.29 22.19
N GLU A 92 1.67 15.58 22.48
CA GLU A 92 1.23 16.18 23.76
C GLU A 92 -0.29 16.29 23.88
N HIS A 93 -0.99 16.38 22.75
CA HIS A 93 -2.43 16.58 22.69
C HIS A 93 -3.10 15.46 21.88
N ASN A 94 -4.39 15.25 22.16
CA ASN A 94 -5.22 14.36 21.35
C ASN A 94 -5.36 14.96 19.95
N CYS A 95 -4.77 14.30 18.98
CA CYS A 95 -4.71 14.77 17.61
C CYS A 95 -5.01 13.65 16.62
N VAL A 96 -5.54 14.04 15.46
CA VAL A 96 -5.69 13.16 14.31
C VAL A 96 -4.49 13.35 13.39
N PRO A 97 -3.64 12.32 13.21
CA PRO A 97 -2.52 12.40 12.29
C PRO A 97 -3.03 12.57 10.85
N ARG A 98 -2.40 13.46 10.08
CA ARG A 98 -2.83 13.76 8.71
C ARG A 98 -1.80 13.39 7.68
N ASP A 99 -0.57 13.84 7.85
CA ASP A 99 0.50 13.56 6.89
C ASP A 99 1.88 13.77 7.50
N MET A 100 2.92 13.26 6.83
CA MET A 100 4.31 13.42 7.21
C MET A 100 5.21 13.58 5.99
N VAL A 101 6.29 14.36 6.12
CA VAL A 101 7.27 14.54 5.04
C VAL A 101 8.68 14.64 5.62
N SER A 102 9.63 13.99 4.98
CA SER A 102 11.05 14.13 5.32
C SER A 102 11.68 15.28 4.53
N VAL A 103 12.35 16.18 5.25
CA VAL A 103 13.11 17.30 4.72
C VAL A 103 14.54 17.19 5.26
N GLY A 104 15.45 16.65 4.44
CA GLY A 104 16.81 16.35 4.87
C GLY A 104 16.84 15.35 6.03
N SER A 105 17.43 15.74 7.16
CA SER A 105 17.49 14.95 8.40
C SER A 105 16.30 15.16 9.35
N HIS A 106 15.33 15.98 8.96
CA HIS A 106 14.16 16.32 9.78
C HIS A 106 12.91 15.69 9.19
N LEU A 107 12.06 15.16 10.06
CA LEU A 107 10.71 14.69 9.74
C LEU A 107 9.73 15.76 10.21
N LEU A 108 8.99 16.33 9.26
CA LEU A 108 7.87 17.21 9.57
C LEU A 108 6.60 16.37 9.66
N PHE A 109 5.92 16.46 10.79
CA PHE A 109 4.69 15.75 11.07
C PHE A 109 3.53 16.72 11.22
N GLY A 110 2.47 16.48 10.46
CA GLY A 110 1.26 17.30 10.45
C GLY A 110 0.07 16.55 11.03
N TYR A 111 -0.61 17.17 11.98
CA TYR A 111 -1.78 16.63 12.67
C TYR A 111 -2.79 17.74 12.94
N ASN A 112 -4.04 17.36 13.14
CA ASN A 112 -5.08 18.28 13.58
C ASN A 112 -5.41 17.99 15.04
N VAL A 113 -5.27 18.99 15.91
CA VAL A 113 -5.69 18.88 17.31
C VAL A 113 -7.17 19.21 17.43
N THR A 114 -7.89 18.39 18.20
CA THR A 114 -9.30 18.65 18.51
C THR A 114 -9.36 19.40 19.84
N PHE A 115 -9.34 20.73 19.80
CA PHE A 115 -9.51 21.53 21.02
C PHE A 115 -10.98 21.59 21.44
N GLY A 116 -11.26 21.27 22.70
CA GLY A 116 -12.63 21.33 23.25
C GLY A 116 -13.06 22.75 23.66
N LEU A 117 -12.17 23.51 24.29
CA LEU A 117 -12.49 24.85 24.83
C LEU A 117 -11.59 25.98 24.30
N LYS A 118 -10.39 25.66 23.78
CA LYS A 118 -9.50 26.65 23.17
C LYS A 118 -9.86 26.86 21.71
N SER A 119 -10.00 28.11 21.30
CA SER A 119 -10.34 28.48 19.91
C SER A 119 -9.13 28.96 19.10
N GLU A 120 -7.97 29.12 19.73
CA GLU A 120 -6.75 29.58 19.07
C GLU A 120 -5.82 28.39 18.83
N ILE A 121 -5.47 28.19 17.56
CA ILE A 121 -4.58 27.11 17.09
C ILE A 121 -3.25 27.76 16.73
N SER A 122 -2.17 27.33 17.40
CA SER A 122 -0.81 27.77 17.07
C SER A 122 -0.14 26.80 16.09
N ILE A 123 0.98 27.22 15.51
CA ILE A 123 1.79 26.36 14.61
C ILE A 123 2.22 25.07 15.32
N ALA A 124 2.62 25.16 16.59
CA ALA A 124 3.05 24.00 17.39
C ALA A 124 1.90 22.99 17.65
N ASP A 125 0.65 23.42 17.50
CA ASP A 125 -0.52 22.56 17.65
C ASP A 125 -0.85 21.78 16.36
N VAL A 126 -0.29 22.16 15.21
CA VAL A 126 -0.58 21.52 13.91
C VAL A 126 0.64 20.80 13.36
N PHE A 127 1.83 21.29 13.69
CA PHE A 127 3.09 20.76 13.21
C PHE A 127 4.00 20.39 14.36
N SER A 128 4.66 19.24 14.24
CA SER A 128 5.82 18.90 15.04
C SER A 128 6.98 18.49 14.12
N VAL A 129 8.18 18.86 14.52
CA VAL A 129 9.41 18.51 13.81
C VAL A 129 10.15 17.49 14.65
N TYR A 130 10.63 16.43 14.02
CA TYR A 130 11.50 15.44 14.65
C TYR A 130 12.83 15.37 13.91
N SER A 131 13.94 15.36 14.63
CA SER A 131 15.24 14.99 14.08
C SER A 131 15.40 13.48 14.13
N PHE A 132 15.82 12.90 13.00
CA PHE A 132 16.18 11.49 12.94
C PHE A 132 17.68 11.35 13.18
N ALA A 133 18.06 10.82 14.35
CA ALA A 133 19.45 10.55 14.71
C ALA A 133 19.55 9.16 15.34
N GLU A 134 20.54 8.37 14.91
CA GLU A 134 20.85 7.04 15.50
C GLU A 134 19.65 6.08 15.56
N GLY A 135 18.73 6.16 14.58
CA GLY A 135 17.54 5.30 14.53
C GLY A 135 16.43 5.70 15.50
N LYS A 136 16.50 6.91 16.09
CA LYS A 136 15.46 7.47 16.96
C LYS A 136 14.96 8.82 16.46
N PHE A 137 13.67 9.06 16.65
CA PHE A 137 13.03 10.35 16.44
C PHE A 137 13.06 11.15 17.73
N THR A 138 13.82 12.24 17.71
CA THR A 138 13.88 13.19 18.81
C THR A 138 13.06 14.42 18.45
N PRO A 139 12.18 14.93 19.34
CA PRO A 139 11.46 16.16 19.06
C PRO A 139 12.47 17.30 18.87
N GLY A 140 12.40 17.94 17.70
CA GLY A 140 13.27 19.02 17.27
C GLY A 140 12.60 20.39 17.40
N SER A 141 13.37 21.44 17.11
CA SER A 141 12.84 22.81 17.06
C SER A 141 11.97 23.02 15.82
N LEU A 142 10.97 23.90 15.94
CA LEU A 142 10.13 24.35 14.83
C LEU A 142 10.84 25.39 13.93
N ASP A 143 12.13 25.66 14.14
CA ASP A 143 12.91 26.66 13.40
C ASP A 143 12.84 26.50 11.88
N LEU A 144 12.67 25.27 11.39
CA LEU A 144 12.51 24.97 9.96
C LEU A 144 11.31 25.70 9.34
N ILE A 145 10.25 25.94 10.14
CA ILE A 145 9.00 26.54 9.69
C ILE A 145 8.68 27.85 10.43
N ALA A 146 9.60 28.34 11.27
CA ALA A 146 9.40 29.52 12.13
C ALA A 146 9.62 30.85 11.39
N ASP A 147 9.09 30.99 10.16
CA ASP A 147 9.10 32.26 9.44
C ASP A 147 7.94 33.16 9.91
N ASP A 148 8.23 34.43 10.24
CA ASP A 148 7.23 35.38 10.73
C ASP A 148 6.09 35.66 9.74
N ARG A 149 6.37 35.60 8.43
CA ARG A 149 5.34 35.75 7.40
C ARG A 149 4.42 34.54 7.41
N PHE A 150 4.99 33.34 7.48
CA PHE A 150 4.22 32.11 7.59
C PHE A 150 3.37 32.09 8.86
N ARG A 151 3.92 32.54 10.00
CA ARG A 151 3.16 32.66 11.25
C ARG A 151 1.91 33.53 11.09
N LYS A 152 2.07 34.73 10.53
CA LYS A 152 0.93 35.62 10.29
C LYS A 152 -0.08 35.02 9.33
N ASP A 153 0.38 34.48 8.21
CA ASP A 153 -0.54 33.91 7.23
C ASP A 153 -1.25 32.64 7.74
N PHE A 154 -0.61 31.88 8.63
CA PHE A 154 -1.18 30.72 9.30
C PHE A 154 -2.26 31.16 10.30
N GLU A 155 -1.96 32.15 11.15
CA GLU A 155 -2.93 32.73 12.08
C GLU A 155 -4.16 33.28 11.34
N ASP A 156 -3.95 33.97 10.21
CA ASP A 156 -5.03 34.48 9.37
C ASP A 156 -5.90 33.34 8.82
N VAL A 157 -5.32 32.21 8.42
CA VAL A 157 -6.10 31.06 7.95
C VAL A 157 -7.05 30.56 9.03
N TYR A 158 -6.56 30.34 10.24
CA TYR A 158 -7.40 29.84 11.32
C TYR A 158 -8.36 30.91 11.88
N LYS A 159 -8.01 32.19 11.76
CA LYS A 159 -8.85 33.32 12.19
C LYS A 159 -10.03 33.58 11.24
N TYR A 160 -9.79 33.57 9.94
CA TYR A 160 -10.82 33.89 8.95
C TYR A 160 -11.63 32.67 8.51
N TYR A 161 -11.04 31.46 8.55
CA TYR A 161 -11.69 30.25 8.08
C TYR A 161 -11.96 29.27 9.24
N LYS A 162 -13.21 29.25 9.73
CA LYS A 162 -13.62 28.37 10.85
C LYS A 162 -13.44 26.87 10.59
N HIS A 163 -13.44 26.46 9.31
CA HIS A 163 -13.24 25.07 8.91
C HIS A 163 -11.81 24.80 8.43
N ALA A 164 -10.86 25.70 8.76
CA ALA A 164 -9.45 25.52 8.46
C ALA A 164 -8.92 24.24 9.10
N THR A 165 -8.43 23.32 8.27
CA THR A 165 -7.79 22.08 8.71
C THR A 165 -6.58 21.79 7.85
N PHE A 166 -5.53 21.23 8.46
CA PHE A 166 -4.39 20.76 7.70
C PHE A 166 -4.77 19.50 6.92
N ALA A 167 -4.43 19.48 5.62
CA ALA A 167 -4.87 18.44 4.70
C ALA A 167 -3.76 17.42 4.43
N ARG A 168 -2.62 17.90 3.90
CA ARG A 168 -1.46 17.09 3.50
C ARG A 168 -0.25 17.95 3.16
N PHE A 169 0.92 17.33 3.15
CA PHE A 169 2.11 17.83 2.50
C PHE A 169 2.13 17.40 1.03
N PHE A 170 2.75 18.23 0.19
CA PHE A 170 2.98 17.88 -1.20
C PHE A 170 4.35 18.39 -1.63
N GLN A 171 5.27 17.45 -1.87
CA GLN A 171 6.61 17.76 -2.32
C GLN A 171 6.69 17.63 -3.84
N THR A 172 7.26 18.62 -4.52
CA THR A 172 7.49 18.58 -5.96
C THR A 172 8.77 19.32 -6.31
N GLY A 173 9.79 18.57 -6.76
CA GLY A 173 11.12 19.10 -7.01
C GLY A 173 11.72 19.71 -5.73
N VAL A 174 12.19 20.94 -5.82
CA VAL A 174 12.78 21.73 -4.72
C VAL A 174 11.75 22.51 -3.90
N HIS A 175 10.46 22.16 -4.01
CA HIS A 175 9.40 22.87 -3.31
C HIS A 175 8.56 21.93 -2.45
N LEU A 176 8.25 22.41 -1.25
CA LEU A 176 7.30 21.79 -0.33
C LEU A 176 6.04 22.66 -0.26
N PHE A 177 4.89 22.04 -0.45
CA PHE A 177 3.60 22.67 -0.31
C PHE A 177 2.89 22.13 0.92
N MET A 178 2.46 23.03 1.81
CA MET A 178 1.60 22.70 2.93
C MET A 178 0.17 23.06 2.56
N VAL A 179 -0.70 22.07 2.42
CA VAL A 179 -2.07 22.27 1.93
C VAL A 179 -3.04 22.29 3.11
N PHE A 180 -3.82 23.35 3.18
CA PHE A 180 -4.89 23.55 4.15
C PHE A 180 -6.23 23.56 3.43
N ARG A 181 -7.22 22.89 3.99
CA ARG A 181 -8.62 23.02 3.56
C ARG A 181 -9.24 24.13 4.37
N VAL A 182 -9.80 25.13 3.69
CA VAL A 182 -10.36 26.33 4.33
C VAL A 182 -11.89 26.40 4.26
N GLY A 183 -12.49 25.61 3.37
CA GLY A 183 -13.94 25.52 3.19
C GLY A 183 -14.50 24.13 3.51
N VAL A 184 -15.83 24.02 3.34
CA VAL A 184 -16.55 22.76 3.47
C VAL A 184 -16.22 21.83 2.29
N SER A 185 -16.01 22.41 1.10
CA SER A 185 -15.61 21.68 -0.09
C SER A 185 -14.19 21.16 0.03
N VAL A 186 -13.89 20.06 -0.66
CA VAL A 186 -12.52 19.51 -0.74
C VAL A 186 -11.64 20.36 -1.65
N ASN A 187 -12.26 21.13 -2.56
CA ASN A 187 -11.55 21.98 -3.51
C ASN A 187 -11.16 23.35 -2.95
N ASP A 188 -11.74 23.75 -1.81
CA ASP A 188 -11.42 25.01 -1.15
C ASP A 188 -10.12 24.85 -0.36
N ILE A 189 -9.00 25.02 -1.06
CA ILE A 189 -7.67 24.85 -0.50
C ILE A 189 -6.88 26.15 -0.51
N LYS A 190 -6.11 26.35 0.56
CA LYS A 190 -5.02 27.33 0.59
C LYS A 190 -3.72 26.56 0.77
N SER A 191 -2.72 26.87 -0.04
CA SER A 191 -1.41 26.22 0.04
C SER A 191 -0.33 27.24 0.35
N PHE A 192 0.63 26.81 1.18
CA PHE A 192 1.85 27.56 1.44
C PHE A 192 3.01 26.90 0.74
N LYS A 193 3.79 27.69 0.01
CA LYS A 193 4.93 27.22 -0.78
C LYS A 193 6.22 27.52 -0.03
N TRP A 194 7.04 26.50 0.14
CA TRP A 194 8.38 26.56 0.72
C TRP A 194 9.41 26.09 -0.31
N ALA A 195 10.59 26.70 -0.30
CA ALA A 195 11.76 26.18 -0.99
C ALA A 195 12.58 25.35 0.00
N ILE A 196 12.96 24.15 -0.41
CA ILE A 196 13.70 23.15 0.39
C ILE A 196 15.05 22.83 -0.23
#